data_AF-A0A1I1CVJ3-F1
#
_entry.id   AF-A0A1I1CVJ3-F1
#
_cell.length_a   1.000
_cell.length_b   1.000
_cell.length_c   1.000
_cell.angle_alpha   90.00
_cell.angle_beta   90.00
_cell.angle_gamma   90.00
#
_symmetry.space_group_name_H-M   'P 1'
#
loop_
_entity.id
_entity.type
_entity.pdbx_description
1 polymer ?
#
loop_
_entity_poly.entity_id
_entity_poly.type
_entity_poly.pdbx_seq_one_letter_code
_entity_poly.pdbx_strand_id
1 'polypeptide(L)' 'MSKESIQEVVQKSLEDYFNDLGEQQASNIYDMVVLTVEKPILEVVMTRADGNQSHAAQMLGINRNTLRKKLQEHGLL' A
#
# COMPACT_ATOMS: atom_id res chain seq x y z
N MET A 1 -10.53 13.72 -19.76
CA MET A 1 -9.67 12.60 -19.31
C MET A 1 -10.38 11.97 -18.15
N SER A 2 -11.01 10.80 -18.34
CA SER A 2 -11.53 10.04 -17.19
C SER A 2 -10.30 9.65 -16.38
N LYS A 3 -10.22 10.09 -15.12
CA LYS A 3 -9.16 9.61 -14.23
C LYS A 3 -9.50 8.15 -13.92
N GLU A 4 -8.64 7.22 -14.35
CA GLU A 4 -8.74 5.83 -13.93
C GLU A 4 -8.80 5.77 -12.40
N SER A 5 -9.69 4.93 -11.88
CA SER A 5 -9.79 4.66 -10.45
C SER A 5 -8.59 3.83 -9.98
N ILE A 6 -8.25 3.91 -8.69
CA ILE A 6 -7.21 3.04 -8.10
C ILE A 6 -7.57 1.57 -8.31
N GLN A 7 -8.86 1.22 -8.29
CA GLN A 7 -9.33 -0.13 -8.53
C GLN A 7 -8.98 -0.61 -9.96
N GLU A 8 -9.23 0.22 -10.98
CA GLU A 8 -8.90 -0.09 -12.37
C GLU A 8 -7.38 -0.26 -12.57
N VAL A 9 -6.58 0.61 -11.95
CA VAL A 9 -5.12 0.55 -12.01
C VAL A 9 -4.58 -0.75 -11.39
N VAL A 10 -5.11 -1.13 -10.21
CA VAL A 10 -4.71 -2.37 -9.54
C VAL A 10 -5.12 -3.59 -10.35
N GLN A 11 -6.33 -3.61 -10.91
CA GLN A 11 -6.79 -4.71 -11.77
C GLN A 11 -5.87 -4.88 -12.98
N LYS A 12 -5.60 -3.81 -13.72
CA LYS A 12 -4.73 -3.84 -14.89
C LYS A 12 -3.32 -4.32 -14.54
N SER A 13 -2.77 -3.83 -13.43
CA SER A 13 -1.42 -4.23 -12.97
C SER A 13 -1.35 -5.73 -12.63
N LEU A 14 -2.43 -6.30 -12.08
CA LEU A 14 -2.50 -7.73 -11.80
C LEU A 14 -2.65 -8.56 -13.08
N GLU A 15 -3.45 -8.11 -14.04
CA GLU A 15 -3.56 -8.74 -15.36
C GLU A 15 -2.20 -8.78 -16.07
N ASP A 16 -1.48 -7.65 -16.08
CA ASP A 16 -0.12 -7.56 -16.63
C ASP A 16 0.84 -8.51 -15.91
N TYR A 17 0.80 -8.56 -14.57
CA TYR A 17 1.60 -9.50 -13.78
C TYR A 17 1.36 -10.97 -14.16
N PHE A 18 0.10 -11.38 -14.34
CA PHE A 18 -0.22 -12.76 -14.73
C PHE A 18 0.19 -13.06 -16.17
N ASN A 19 0.11 -12.10 -17.08
CA ASN A 19 0.60 -12.25 -18.44
C ASN A 19 2.12 -12.47 -18.47
N ASP A 20 2.86 -11.76 -17.62
CA ASP A 20 4.31 -11.88 -17.50
C ASP A 20 4.75 -13.17 -16.78
N LEU A 21 3.91 -13.69 -15.87
CA LEU A 21 4.20 -14.90 -15.09
C LEU A 21 4.23 -16.18 -15.94
N GLY A 22 3.54 -16.19 -17.10
CA GLY A 22 3.49 -17.31 -18.01
C GLY A 22 2.90 -18.57 -17.35
N GLU A 23 3.65 -19.68 -17.36
CA GLU A 23 3.19 -20.97 -16.82
C GLU A 23 3.54 -21.18 -15.32
N GLN A 24 4.18 -20.19 -14.67
CA GLN A 24 4.54 -20.33 -13.26
C GLN A 24 3.34 -20.16 -12.34
N GLN A 25 3.27 -20.96 -11.28
CA GLN A 25 2.22 -20.82 -10.27
C GLN A 25 2.49 -19.60 -9.38
N ALA A 26 1.56 -18.65 -9.38
CA ALA A 26 1.59 -17.55 -8.44
C ALA A 26 1.22 -18.03 -7.03
N SER A 27 1.90 -17.52 -6.01
CA SER A 27 1.57 -17.73 -4.60
C SER A 27 1.73 -16.43 -3.81
N ASN A 28 0.99 -16.30 -2.70
CA ASN A 28 1.05 -15.14 -1.80
C ASN A 28 0.78 -13.77 -2.47
N ILE A 29 -0.03 -13.75 -3.55
CA ILE A 29 -0.36 -12.52 -4.29
C ILE A 29 -1.04 -11.48 -3.39
N TYR A 30 -1.92 -11.93 -2.48
CA TYR A 30 -2.61 -11.04 -1.54
C TYR A 30 -1.60 -10.23 -0.71
N ASP A 31 -0.65 -10.92 -0.06
CA ASP A 31 0.38 -10.27 0.75
C ASP A 31 1.28 -9.37 -0.09
N MET A 32 1.67 -9.83 -1.29
CA MET A 32 2.46 -9.04 -2.23
C MET A 32 1.77 -7.71 -2.58
N VAL A 33 0.48 -7.76 -2.93
CA VAL A 33 -0.30 -6.57 -3.29
C VAL A 33 -0.49 -5.67 -2.07
N VAL A 34 -0.88 -6.23 -0.93
CA VAL A 34 -1.10 -5.45 0.30
C VAL A 34 0.19 -4.75 0.72
N LEU A 35 1.33 -5.43 0.74
CA LEU A 35 2.62 -4.82 1.09
C LEU A 35 3.02 -3.71 0.10
N THR A 36 2.77 -3.93 -1.20
CA THR A 36 3.08 -2.97 -2.26
C THR A 36 2.24 -1.70 -2.15
N VAL A 37 0.97 -1.83 -1.75
CA VAL A 37 0.05 -0.69 -1.60
C VAL A 37 0.18 -0.01 -0.24
N GLU A 38 0.51 -0.76 0.81
CA GLU A 38 0.57 -0.23 2.16
C GLU A 38 1.71 0.77 2.34
N LYS A 39 2.92 0.46 1.86
CA LYS A 39 4.07 1.36 1.96
C LYS A 39 3.80 2.77 1.39
N PRO A 40 3.33 2.95 0.15
CA PRO A 40 3.06 4.28 -0.39
C PRO A 40 1.92 5.00 0.34
N ILE A 41 0.92 4.28 0.85
CA ILE A 41 -0.11 4.89 1.71
C ILE A 41 0.54 5.50 2.96
N LEU A 42 1.41 4.75 3.64
CA LEU A 42 2.12 5.22 4.83
C LEU A 42 3.00 6.44 4.53
N GLU A 43 3.80 6.39 3.46
CA GLU A 43 4.69 7.49 3.06
C GLU A 43 3.90 8.77 2.75
N VAL A 44 2.84 8.67 1.95
CA VAL A 44 2.03 9.84 1.57
C VAL A 44 1.33 10.43 2.78
N VAL A 45 0.74 9.61 3.65
CA VAL A 45 0.04 10.12 4.83
C VAL A 45 1.01 10.70 5.86
N MET A 46 2.14 10.05 6.11
CA MET A 46 3.17 10.58 7.01
C MET A 46 3.73 11.91 6.52
N THR A 47 3.94 12.05 5.21
CA THR A 47 4.35 13.31 4.59
C THR A 47 3.27 14.39 4.78
N ARG A 48 1.99 14.06 4.55
CA ARG A 48 0.87 15.00 4.76
C ARG A 48 0.64 15.38 6.21
N ALA A 49 1.06 14.52 7.13
CA ALA A 49 1.02 14.78 8.56
C ALA A 49 2.29 15.44 9.10
N ASP A 50 3.22 15.86 8.24
CA ASP A 50 4.52 16.44 8.63
C ASP A 50 5.28 15.58 9.66
N GLY A 51 5.21 14.25 9.52
CA GLY A 51 5.83 13.30 10.43
C GLY A 51 5.04 13.02 11.72
N ASN A 52 3.91 13.69 11.95
CA ASN A 52 3.09 13.51 13.15
C ASN A 52 2.29 12.19 13.09
N GLN A 53 2.81 11.15 13.74
CA GLN A 53 2.17 9.83 13.77
C GLN A 53 0.76 9.83 14.38
N SER A 54 0.45 10.71 15.34
CA SER A 54 -0.90 10.77 15.91
C SER A 54 -1.90 11.32 14.90
N HIS A 55 -1.51 12.34 14.13
CA HIS A 55 -2.34 12.89 13.07
C HIS A 55 -2.47 11.94 11.88
N ALA A 56 -1.35 11.33 11.45
CA ALA A 56 -1.36 10.30 10.40
C ALA A 56 -2.26 9.11 10.77
N ALA A 57 -2.24 8.66 12.02
CA ALA A 57 -3.10 7.57 12.49
C ALA A 57 -4.60 7.95 12.43
N GLN A 58 -4.94 9.21 12.74
CA GLN A 58 -6.30 9.72 12.56
C GLN A 58 -6.71 9.76 11.09
N MET A 59 -5.83 10.21 10.19
CA MET A 59 -6.09 10.24 8.74
C MET A 59 -6.31 8.83 8.17
N LEU A 60 -5.54 7.85 8.64
CA LEU A 60 -5.66 6.44 8.24
C LEU A 60 -6.82 5.72 8.93
N GLY A 61 -7.40 6.28 9.99
CA GLY A 61 -8.44 5.64 10.79
C GLY A 61 -7.96 4.42 11.58
N ILE A 62 -6.68 4.37 11.95
CA ILE A 62 -6.09 3.25 12.70
C ILE A 62 -5.51 3.72 14.04
N ASN A 63 -5.27 2.77 14.95
CA ASN A 63 -4.58 3.08 16.20
C ASN A 63 -3.13 3.52 15.93
N ARG A 64 -2.64 4.55 16.63
CA ARG A 64 -1.25 5.04 16.52
C ARG A 64 -0.20 3.95 16.74
N ASN A 65 -0.43 3.01 17.65
CA ASN A 65 0.50 1.90 17.88
C ASN A 65 0.51 0.93 16.69
N THR A 66 -0.62 0.74 16.01
CA THR A 66 -0.69 -0.02 14.76
C THR A 66 0.09 0.69 13.65
N LEU A 67 -0.10 2.00 13.50
CA LEU A 67 0.69 2.80 12.55
C LEU A 67 2.18 2.67 12.83
N ARG A 68 2.60 2.81 14.09
CA ARG A 68 4.01 2.69 14.48
C ARG A 68 4.59 1.32 14.08
N LYS A 69 3.88 0.22 14.33
CA LYS A 69 4.34 -1.12 13.92
C LYS A 69 4.50 -1.22 12.41
N LYS A 70 3.51 -0.75 11.64
CA LYS A 70 3.57 -0.73 10.18
C LYS A 70 4.74 0.09 9.65
N LEU A 71 4.98 1.27 10.22
CA LEU A 71 6.15 2.08 9.85
C LEU A 71 7.47 1.35 10.11
N GLN A 72 7.59 0.56 11.20
CA GLN A 72 8.78 -0.27 11.46
C GLN A 72 8.92 -1.41 10.44
N GLU A 73 7.83 -2.13 10.16
CA GLU A 73 7.78 -3.23 9.19
C GLU A 73 8.20 -2.78 7.78
N HIS A 74 7.86 -1.54 7.41
CA HIS A 74 8.19 -0.95 6.11
C HIS A 74 9.48 -0.12 6.09
N GLY A 75 10.21 -0.02 7.21
CA GLY A 75 11.49 0.71 7.30
C GLY A 75 11.37 2.23 7.18
N LEU A 76 10.27 2.81 7.68
CA LEU A 76 9.91 4.23 7.60
C LEU A 76 10.05 4.98 8.93
N LEU A 77 10.74 4.39 9.92
CA LEU A 77 10.81 4.86 11.31
C LEU A 77 12.24 5.02 11.81
#